data_AF-A0A830CW43-F1
#
_entry.id   AF-A0A830CW43-F1
#
_cell.length_a   1.000
_cell.length_b   1.000
_cell.length_c   1.000
_cell.angle_alpha   90.00
_cell.angle_beta   90.00
_cell.angle_gamma   90.00
#
_symmetry.space_group_name_H-M   'P 1'
#
loop_
_entity.id
_entity.type
_entity.pdbx_description
1 polymer ?
#
loop_
_entity_poly.entity_id
_entity_poly.type
_entity_poly.pdbx_seq_one_letter_code
_entity_poly.pdbx_strand_id
1 'polypeptide(L)' 'MVFTDFSEVLRVQGFANVENKGSQRVIEKAGFRKEGLLRNYCYLKGDLQDLVLYSFLSTDFLF' A
#
# COMPACT_ATOMS: atom_id res chain seq x y z
N MET A 1 15.55 5.06 7.90
CA MET A 1 14.43 5.29 6.95
C MET A 1 14.46 4.11 5.99
N VAL A 2 13.34 3.44 5.66
CA VAL A 2 13.38 2.05 5.11
C VAL A 2 14.38 1.82 3.97
N PHE A 3 14.56 2.77 3.06
CA PHE A 3 15.50 2.66 1.93
C PHE A 3 16.96 2.99 2.27
N THR A 4 17.20 3.73 3.35
CA THR A 4 18.54 3.93 3.92
C THR A 4 18.99 2.68 4.67
N ASP A 5 18.05 2.05 5.39
CA ASP A 5 18.35 0.89 6.24
C ASP A 5 18.39 -0.41 5.41
N PHE A 6 17.67 -0.46 4.28
CA PHE A 6 17.60 -1.58 3.35
C PHE A 6 17.76 -1.10 1.89
N SER A 7 19.01 -0.86 1.48
CA SER A 7 19.36 -0.26 0.18
C SER A 7 18.93 -1.09 -1.04
N GLU A 8 18.74 -2.39 -0.86
CA GLU A 8 18.28 -3.34 -1.87
C GLU A 8 16.76 -3.30 -2.09
N VAL A 9 16.00 -2.68 -1.17
CA VAL A 9 14.55 -2.55 -1.30
C VAL A 9 14.25 -1.37 -2.20
N LEU A 10 13.57 -1.62 -3.32
CA LEU A 10 13.22 -0.59 -4.30
C LEU A 10 11.76 -0.13 -4.19
N ARG A 11 10.94 -0.89 -3.48
CA ARG A 11 9.49 -0.66 -3.40
C ARG A 11 8.98 -1.17 -2.06
N VAL A 12 8.18 -0.35 -1.41
CA VAL A 12 7.31 -0.78 -0.31
C VAL A 12 5.88 -0.68 -0.79
N GLN A 13 5.08 -1.69 -0.48
CA GLN A 13 3.67 -1.72 -0.84
C GLN A 13 2.82 -2.09 0.36
N GLY A 14 1.58 -1.62 0.34
CA GLY A 14 0.59 -1.91 1.36
C GLY A 14 -0.79 -2.05 0.74
N PHE A 15 -1.65 -2.74 1.47
CA PHE A 15 -3.02 -3.02 1.06
C PHE A 15 -3.97 -2.50 2.11
N ALA A 16 -5.09 -1.95 1.65
CA ALA A 16 -6.19 -1.59 2.54
C ALA A 16 -7.50 -2.11 1.94
N ASN A 17 -8.39 -2.65 2.77
CA ASN A 17 -9.73 -2.98 2.33
C ASN A 17 -10.41 -1.74 1.74
N VAL A 18 -11.13 -1.92 0.62
CA VAL A 18 -11.82 -0.85 -0.12
C VAL A 18 -12.81 -0.06 0.75
N GLU A 19 -13.42 -0.68 1.75
CA GLU A 19 -14.35 -0.09 2.71
C GLU A 19 -13.64 0.60 3.89
N ASN A 20 -12.39 0.22 4.19
CA ASN A 20 -11.65 0.83 5.30
C ASN A 20 -10.99 2.16 4.88
N LYS A 21 -11.82 3.20 4.75
CA LYS A 21 -11.35 4.57 4.39
C LYS A 21 -10.37 5.16 5.40
N GLY A 22 -10.41 4.73 6.66
CA GLY A 22 -9.45 5.13 7.69
C GLY A 22 -8.03 4.68 7.33
N SER A 23 -7.85 3.38 7.06
CA SER A 23 -6.57 2.82 6.65
C SER A 23 -6.08 3.39 5.32
N GLN A 24 -6.98 3.64 4.37
CA GLN A 24 -6.63 4.28 3.09
C GLN A 24 -6.06 5.69 3.28
N ARG A 25 -6.68 6.51 4.16
CA ARG A 25 -6.14 7.84 4.48
C ARG A 25 -4.79 7.79 5.19
N VAL A 26 -4.57 6.78 6.05
CA VAL A 26 -3.28 6.62 6.75
C VAL A 26 -2.17 6.28 5.76
N ILE A 27 -2.39 5.34 4.84
CA ILE A 27 -1.38 4.95 3.86
C ILE A 27 -1.08 6.07 2.87
N GLU A 28 -2.10 6.84 2.45
CA GLU A 28 -1.93 8.05 1.62
C GLU A 28 -1.12 9.13 2.37
N LYS A 29 -1.41 9.38 3.65
CA LYS A 29 -0.64 10.32 4.49
C LYS A 29 0.81 9.89 4.72
N ALA A 30 1.08 8.58 4.68
CA ALA A 30 2.43 8.05 4.77
C ALA A 30 3.24 8.22 3.46
N GLY A 31 2.65 8.85 2.43
CA GLY A 31 3.31 9.13 1.16
C GLY A 31 3.14 8.05 0.10
N PHE A 32 2.36 6.99 0.37
CA PHE A 32 2.10 5.97 -0.63
C PHE A 32 1.12 6.48 -1.69
N ARG A 33 1.36 6.09 -2.94
CA ARG A 33 0.49 6.32 -4.09
C ARG A 33 -0.45 5.14 -4.30
N LYS A 34 -1.70 5.43 -4.67
CA LYS A 34 -2.69 4.42 -5.07
C LYS A 34 -2.37 3.90 -6.47
N GLU A 35 -2.29 2.59 -6.63
CA GLU A 35 -1.93 1.97 -7.91
C GLU A 35 -3.04 1.10 -8.50
N GLY A 36 -3.95 0.55 -7.69
CA GLY A 36 -5.03 -0.27 -8.24
C GLY A 36 -5.99 -0.86 -7.24
N LEU A 37 -7.06 -1.46 -7.77
CA LEU A 37 -8.04 -2.25 -7.04
C LEU A 37 -7.84 -3.73 -7.38
N LEU A 38 -7.60 -4.54 -6.36
CA LEU A 38 -7.50 -6.00 -6.45
C LEU A 38 -8.85 -6.58 -6.04
N ARG A 39 -9.60 -7.09 -7.01
CA ARG A 39 -10.94 -7.67 -6.80
C ARG A 39 -10.84 -9.09 -6.25
N ASN A 40 -11.64 -9.42 -5.23
CA ASN A 40 -11.67 -10.73 -4.58
C ASN A 40 -10.28 -11.27 -4.22
N TYR A 41 -9.41 -10.40 -3.71
CA TYR A 41 -7.97 -10.70 -3.60
C TYR A 41 -7.61 -11.41 -2.29
N CYS A 42 -8.27 -11.07 -1.18
CA CYS A 42 -7.91 -11.59 0.13
C CYS A 42 -9.11 -12.21 0.84
N TYR A 43 -8.96 -13.46 1.29
CA TYR A 43 -9.95 -14.11 2.14
C TYR A 43 -9.71 -13.75 3.61
N LEU A 44 -10.64 -13.01 4.21
CA LEU A 44 -10.51 -12.48 5.56
C LEU A 44 -11.84 -12.63 6.29
N LYS A 45 -11.80 -13.29 7.45
CA LYS A 45 -12.96 -13.49 8.35
C LYS A 45 -14.19 -14.12 7.67
N GLY A 46 -13.99 -15.00 6.70
CA GLY A 46 -15.09 -15.71 6.04
C GLY A 46 -15.43 -15.20 4.65
N ASP A 47 -14.92 -14.03 4.25
CA ASP A 47 -15.30 -13.36 3.01
C ASP A 47 -14.09 -13.05 2.11
N LEU A 48 -14.28 -13.14 0.79
CA LEU A 48 -13.35 -12.57 -0.18
C LEU A 48 -13.52 -11.05 -0.22
N GLN A 49 -12.43 -10.33 -0.05
CA GLN A 49 -12.43 -8.87 0.05
C GLN A 49 -11.61 -8.23 -1.05
N ASP A 50 -12.16 -7.12 -1.54
CA ASP A 50 -11.48 -6.19 -2.44
C ASP A 50 -10.47 -5.35 -1.66
N LEU A 51 -9.23 -5.32 -2.15
CA LEU A 51 -8.17 -4.51 -1.56
C LEU A 51 -7.70 -3.44 -2.54
N VAL A 52 -7.43 -2.25 -2.03
CA VAL A 52 -6.73 -1.21 -2.77
C VAL A 52 -5.23 -1.37 -2.53
N LEU A 53 -4.46 -1.47 -3.61
CA LEU A 53 -3.00 -1.53 -3.61
C LEU A 53 -2.42 -0.12 -3.60
N TYR A 54 -1.48 0.09 -2.70
CA TYR A 54 -0.67 1.30 -2.61
C TYR A 54 0.81 0.94 -2.64
N SER A 55 1.66 1.87 -3.11
CA SER A 55 3.10 1.72 -3.11
C SER A 55 3.82 3.05 -2.86
N PHE A 56 5.08 3.00 -2.44
CA PHE A 56 6.04 4.05 -2.73
C PHE A 56 7.39 3.44 -3.11
N LEU A 57 8.08 4.10 -4.02
CA LEU A 57 9.35 3.64 -4.59
C LEU A 57 10.53 4.33 -3.92
N SER A 58 11.71 3.70 -3.97
CA SER A 58 12.95 4.33 -3.48
C SER A 58 13.29 5.63 -4.21
N THR A 59 12.84 5.76 -5.45
CA THR A 59 13.00 6.96 -6.27
C THR A 59 12.02 8.09 -5.95
N ASP A 60 10.99 7.86 -5.13
CA ASP A 60 10.02 8.92 -4.78
C ASP A 60 10.59 9.98 -3.82
N PHE A 61 11.75 9.71 -3.19
CA PHE A 61 12.47 10.65 -2.31
C PHE A 61 13.54 11.49 -3.03
N LEU A 62 13.71 11.34 -4.35
CA LEU A 62 14.78 11.99 -5.10
C LEU A 62 14.46 13.45 -5.50
N PHE A 63 13.52 14.11 -4.83
CA PHE A 63 13.14 15.51 -5.08
C PHE A 63 13.03 16.32 -3.78
#